data_AF-A0A8J7ZDJ4-F1
#
_entry.id   AF-A0A8J7ZDJ4-F1
#
_cell.length_a   1.000
_cell.length_b   1.000
_cell.length_c   1.000
_cell.angle_alpha   90.00
_cell.angle_beta   90.00
_cell.angle_gamma   90.00
#
_symmetry.space_group_name_H-M   'P 1'
#
loop_
_entity.id
_entity.type
_entity.pdbx_description
1 polymer ?
#
loop_
_entity_poly.entity_id
_entity_poly.type
_entity_poly.pdbx_seq_one_letter_code
_entity_poly.pdbx_strand_id
1 'polypeptide(L)'
;MSNKDKTKQAESEWKQAINWFYSNEDIKMKETSKLNKLWKNAQPMTENELYLVRQISGLSRCNWNLEESIKSIIEAIGKEERATIRIGHNHSITNNRWKKAWAYYLSLKNWLPTISRYTGFPVLLEFCDPDNVNQKHVENLLGKQTELKILYVELFAIFLEANLMGRYSEESAKMIATKTTVESLIHEVKKHGYDEMILAAVQTNPETHSEGKLSWYEVCHHKFFRRCDLTISSIGENKWRGTFKERSSEGKEIQELLLRYSSAMEAWISNKDVIDEFIISNIELLGKKSPKKIFQVNLLNAFLKGQYNNNLE
;
A
#
# COMPACT_ATOMS: atom_id res chain seq x y z
N MET A 1 29.53 0.86 0.10
CA MET A 1 29.10 1.52 1.36
C MET A 1 29.78 0.82 2.52
N SER A 2 30.45 1.55 3.41
CA SER A 2 31.09 0.97 4.59
C SER A 2 30.04 0.48 5.61
N ASN A 3 30.41 -0.38 6.56
CA ASN A 3 29.46 -0.82 7.61
C ASN A 3 28.98 0.38 8.46
N LYS A 4 29.86 1.36 8.70
CA LYS A 4 29.53 2.62 9.40
C LYS A 4 28.44 3.42 8.66
N ASP A 5 28.47 3.44 7.33
CA ASP A 5 27.44 4.11 6.52
C ASP A 5 26.11 3.33 6.60
N LYS A 6 26.17 2.00 6.55
CA LYS A 6 24.98 1.13 6.70
C LYS A 6 24.33 1.31 8.07
N THR A 7 25.11 1.41 9.14
CA THR A 7 24.61 1.69 10.50
C THR A 7 23.90 3.04 10.58
N LYS A 8 24.52 4.11 10.06
CA LYS A 8 23.90 5.45 10.04
C LYS A 8 22.63 5.48 9.21
N GLN A 9 22.62 4.79 8.07
CA GLN A 9 21.43 4.67 7.23
C GLN A 9 20.30 3.97 7.98
N ALA A 10 20.56 2.80 8.56
CA ALA A 10 19.55 2.07 9.32
C ALA A 10 19.03 2.90 10.50
N GLU A 11 19.91 3.63 11.20
CA GLU A 11 19.52 4.53 12.28
C GLU A 11 18.57 5.63 11.83
N SER A 12 18.88 6.27 10.70
CA SER A 12 18.01 7.28 10.10
C SER A 12 16.66 6.68 9.69
N GLU A 13 16.67 5.53 9.02
CA GLU A 13 15.46 4.87 8.51
C GLU A 13 14.49 4.48 9.63
N TRP A 14 14.96 3.89 10.74
CA TRP A 14 14.05 3.50 11.83
C TRP A 14 13.52 4.71 12.60
N LYS A 15 14.33 5.76 12.79
CA LYS A 15 13.87 7.01 13.42
C LYS A 15 12.80 7.69 12.58
N GLN A 16 12.97 7.73 11.26
CA GLN A 16 11.95 8.23 10.35
C GLN A 16 10.68 7.38 10.40
N ALA A 17 10.80 6.05 10.48
CA ALA A 17 9.65 5.15 10.55
C ALA A 17 8.77 5.42 11.78
N ILE A 18 9.35 5.80 12.92
CA ILE A 18 8.60 6.14 14.13
C ILE A 18 7.63 7.31 13.93
N ASN A 19 7.98 8.30 13.11
CA ASN A 19 7.07 9.40 12.74
C ASN A 19 5.83 8.90 11.97
N TRP A 20 5.94 7.78 11.28
CA TRP A 20 4.82 7.15 10.58
C TRP A 20 3.99 6.23 11.49
N PHE A 21 4.58 5.76 12.60
CA PHE A 21 3.87 4.88 13.53
C PHE A 21 2.93 5.67 14.44
N TYR A 22 3.36 6.83 14.94
CA TYR A 22 2.63 7.57 15.96
C TYR A 22 2.33 9.00 15.53
N SER A 23 1.04 9.34 15.52
CA SER A 23 0.56 10.73 15.37
C SER A 23 0.63 11.51 16.68
N ASN A 24 0.52 10.83 17.82
CA ASN A 24 0.63 11.43 19.16
C ASN A 24 2.10 11.66 19.55
N GLU A 25 2.47 12.92 19.76
CA GLU A 25 3.85 13.33 20.07
C GLU A 25 4.40 12.73 21.38
N ASP A 26 3.58 12.61 22.43
CA ASP A 26 4.04 12.10 23.73
C ASP A 26 4.40 10.61 23.66
N ILE A 27 3.53 9.81 23.02
CA ILE A 27 3.77 8.38 22.80
C ILE A 27 5.01 8.21 21.90
N LYS A 28 5.09 9.01 20.83
CA LYS A 28 6.22 9.00 19.90
C LYS A 28 7.54 9.30 20.60
N MET A 29 7.60 10.33 21.45
CA MET A 29 8.79 10.70 22.21
C MET A 29 9.21 9.58 23.17
N LYS A 30 8.26 8.98 23.89
CA LYS A 30 8.52 7.87 24.82
C LYS A 30 9.10 6.65 24.11
N GLU A 31 8.48 6.22 23.00
CA GLU A 31 8.96 5.07 22.21
C GLU A 31 10.30 5.37 21.54
N THR A 32 10.50 6.58 21.02
CA THR A 32 11.79 7.02 20.45
C THR A 32 12.92 6.96 21.48
N SER A 33 12.67 7.45 22.69
CA SER A 33 13.66 7.43 23.78
C SER A 33 14.02 5.99 24.17
N LYS A 34 13.02 5.10 24.29
CA LYS A 34 13.22 3.68 24.57
C LYS A 34 14.04 3.00 23.47
N LEU A 35 13.66 3.17 22.20
CA LEU A 35 14.36 2.56 21.07
C LEU A 35 15.79 3.09 20.90
N ASN A 36 16.04 4.38 21.18
CA ASN A 36 17.41 4.92 21.18
C ASN A 36 18.32 4.24 22.21
N LYS A 37 17.81 3.94 23.41
CA LYS A 37 18.59 3.21 24.44
C LYS A 37 18.89 1.78 23.97
N LEU A 38 17.89 1.09 23.43
CA LEU A 38 18.04 -0.26 22.91
C LEU A 38 18.99 -0.32 21.70
N TRP A 39 18.93 0.66 20.79
CA TRP A 39 19.82 0.78 19.64
C TRP A 39 21.28 0.86 20.05
N LYS A 40 21.60 1.70 21.05
CA LYS A 40 22.96 1.85 21.59
C LYS A 40 23.47 0.53 22.17
N ASN A 41 22.64 -0.18 22.94
CA ASN A 41 23.00 -1.46 23.55
C ASN A 41 23.16 -2.60 22.54
N ALA A 42 22.53 -2.48 21.38
CA ALA A 42 22.58 -3.50 20.33
C ALA A 42 23.81 -3.36 19.41
N GLN A 43 24.61 -2.30 19.51
CA GLN A 43 25.80 -2.13 18.69
C GLN A 43 26.98 -2.99 19.20
N PRO A 44 27.88 -3.45 18.31
CA PRO A 44 27.81 -3.34 16.86
C PRO A 44 26.88 -4.39 16.22
N MET A 45 26.19 -4.00 15.14
CA MET A 45 25.38 -4.91 14.32
C MET A 45 26.11 -5.38 13.06
N THR A 46 25.81 -6.61 12.65
CA THR A 46 26.19 -7.21 11.36
C THR A 46 25.33 -6.62 10.24
N GLU A 47 25.73 -6.87 9.00
CA GLU A 47 24.97 -6.42 7.84
C GLU A 47 23.56 -7.02 7.78
N ASN A 48 23.39 -8.28 8.17
CA ASN A 48 22.07 -8.94 8.17
C ASN A 48 21.15 -8.31 9.21
N GLU A 49 21.66 -8.01 10.39
CA GLU A 49 20.90 -7.37 11.47
C GLU A 49 20.49 -5.94 11.10
N LEU A 50 21.40 -5.17 10.47
CA LEU A 50 21.08 -3.85 9.94
C LEU A 50 20.04 -3.94 8.81
N TYR A 51 20.12 -4.95 7.95
CA TYR A 51 19.15 -5.17 6.89
C TYR A 51 17.75 -5.46 7.45
N LEU A 52 17.64 -6.27 8.51
CA LEU A 52 16.37 -6.50 9.21
C LEU A 52 15.74 -5.23 9.76
N VAL A 53 16.56 -4.33 10.36
CA VAL A 53 16.07 -3.04 10.86
C VAL A 53 15.43 -2.21 9.74
N ARG A 54 16.03 -2.25 8.55
CA ARG A 54 15.50 -1.58 7.36
C ARG A 54 14.23 -2.25 6.84
N GLN A 55 14.15 -3.59 6.87
CA GLN A 55 12.94 -4.33 6.50
C GLN A 55 11.76 -4.00 7.44
N ILE A 56 11.99 -3.97 8.76
CA ILE A 56 10.99 -3.56 9.75
C ILE A 56 10.55 -2.12 9.48
N SER A 57 11.50 -1.21 9.28
CA SER A 57 11.22 0.19 8.94
C SER A 57 10.43 0.32 7.63
N GLY A 58 10.67 -0.55 6.66
CA GLY A 58 9.96 -0.60 5.37
C GLY A 58 8.48 -0.94 5.46
N LEU A 59 8.04 -1.64 6.52
CA LEU A 59 6.63 -1.94 6.78
C LEU A 59 5.79 -0.67 6.94
N SER A 60 6.39 0.42 7.47
CA SER A 60 5.76 1.75 7.56
C SER A 60 5.25 2.27 6.22
N ARG A 61 5.91 1.87 5.13
CA ARG A 61 5.68 2.42 3.79
C ARG A 61 4.68 1.56 3.02
N CYS A 62 4.85 0.24 3.08
CA CYS A 62 3.99 -0.72 2.38
C CYS A 62 3.80 -2.02 3.18
N ASN A 63 2.55 -2.32 3.49
CA ASN A 63 2.08 -3.48 4.25
C ASN A 63 1.24 -4.44 3.39
N TRP A 64 1.52 -4.54 2.09
CA TRP A 64 0.68 -5.29 1.16
C TRP A 64 0.59 -6.80 1.42
N ASN A 65 1.57 -7.33 2.14
CA ASN A 65 1.66 -8.72 2.55
C ASN A 65 1.99 -8.78 4.05
N LEU A 66 1.22 -8.02 4.84
CA LEU A 66 1.57 -7.64 6.19
C LEU A 66 1.83 -8.85 7.09
N GLU A 67 0.94 -9.83 7.07
CA GLU A 67 1.04 -11.04 7.90
C GLU A 67 2.29 -11.85 7.57
N GLU A 68 2.46 -12.25 6.30
CA GLU A 68 3.64 -13.01 5.88
C GLU A 68 4.94 -12.24 6.12
N SER A 69 4.90 -10.90 5.98
CA SER A 69 6.05 -10.04 6.26
C SER A 69 6.39 -10.03 7.76
N ILE A 70 5.39 -9.93 8.65
CA ILE A 70 5.59 -10.00 10.11
C ILE A 70 6.17 -11.37 10.48
N LYS A 71 5.57 -12.46 10.01
CA LYS A 71 6.04 -13.82 10.27
C LYS A 71 7.47 -14.02 9.79
N SER A 72 7.77 -13.63 8.55
CA SER A 72 9.11 -13.75 7.97
C SER A 72 10.16 -12.92 8.74
N ILE A 73 9.79 -11.73 9.23
CA ILE A 73 10.68 -10.93 10.09
C ILE A 73 10.89 -11.61 11.44
N ILE A 74 9.85 -12.14 12.09
CA ILE A 74 9.97 -12.83 13.39
C ILE A 74 10.94 -14.01 13.27
N GLU A 75 10.77 -14.86 12.25
CA GLU A 75 11.66 -15.98 11.97
C GLU A 75 13.10 -15.52 11.72
N ALA A 76 13.27 -14.44 10.94
CA ALA A 76 14.59 -13.93 10.60
C ALA A 76 15.30 -13.26 11.78
N ILE A 77 14.57 -12.57 12.66
CA ILE A 77 15.09 -12.10 13.96
C ILE A 77 15.58 -13.31 14.77
N GLY A 78 14.78 -14.38 14.83
CA GLY A 78 15.13 -15.63 15.52
C GLY A 78 16.44 -16.25 15.07
N LYS A 79 16.66 -16.28 13.76
CA LYS A 79 17.84 -16.85 13.11
C LYS A 79 19.01 -15.87 12.97
N GLU A 80 18.80 -14.58 13.25
CA GLU A 80 19.75 -13.49 12.99
C GLU A 80 20.16 -13.39 11.50
N GLU A 81 19.21 -13.69 10.62
CA GLU A 81 19.35 -13.72 9.16
C GLU A 81 18.48 -12.66 8.48
N ARG A 82 18.52 -12.55 7.15
CA ARG A 82 17.61 -11.67 6.41
C ARG A 82 16.25 -12.34 6.26
N ALA A 83 15.16 -11.57 6.33
CA ALA A 83 13.85 -12.10 5.98
C ALA A 83 13.83 -12.46 4.49
N THR A 84 13.35 -13.66 4.18
CA THR A 84 13.32 -14.22 2.82
C THR A 84 12.33 -13.47 1.92
N ILE A 85 11.25 -12.97 2.51
CA ILE A 85 10.29 -12.11 1.82
C ILE A 85 10.92 -10.73 1.58
N ARG A 86 10.71 -10.24 0.36
CA ARG A 86 11.11 -8.90 -0.03
C ARG A 86 10.06 -7.89 0.46
N ILE A 87 10.43 -7.05 1.43
CA ILE A 87 9.53 -6.12 2.10
C ILE A 87 9.75 -4.70 1.58
N GLY A 88 8.66 -3.99 1.26
CA GLY A 88 8.69 -2.59 0.82
C GLY A 88 8.05 -2.33 -0.56
N HIS A 89 7.97 -1.05 -0.94
CA HIS A 89 7.27 -0.58 -2.15
C HIS A 89 7.72 -1.29 -3.42
N ASN A 90 9.04 -1.35 -3.65
CA ASN A 90 9.65 -1.90 -4.87
C ASN A 90 9.39 -3.40 -5.05
N HIS A 91 8.94 -4.08 -4.00
CA HIS A 91 8.70 -5.52 -3.98
C HIS A 91 7.22 -5.88 -4.06
N SER A 92 6.34 -4.88 -3.98
CA SER A 92 4.91 -5.06 -4.30
C SER A 92 4.66 -5.27 -5.80
N ILE A 93 5.65 -5.00 -6.65
CA ILE A 93 5.54 -5.09 -8.10
C ILE A 93 5.89 -6.52 -8.54
N THR A 94 4.87 -7.37 -8.70
CA THR A 94 4.99 -8.75 -9.19
C THR A 94 4.25 -8.93 -10.51
N ASN A 95 4.58 -9.97 -11.28
CA ASN A 95 3.89 -10.26 -12.55
C ASN A 95 2.37 -10.43 -12.35
N ASN A 96 1.95 -11.12 -11.29
CA ASN A 96 0.52 -11.29 -10.99
C ASN A 96 -0.18 -9.97 -10.70
N ARG A 97 0.51 -9.03 -10.02
CA ARG A 97 -0.07 -7.72 -9.77
C ARG A 97 -0.03 -6.82 -11.01
N TRP A 98 0.96 -6.95 -11.88
CA TRP A 98 0.90 -6.33 -13.20
C TRP A 98 -0.29 -6.82 -14.02
N LYS A 99 -0.52 -8.13 -14.06
CA LYS A 99 -1.72 -8.71 -14.67
C LYS A 99 -3.00 -8.14 -14.06
N LYS A 100 -3.07 -8.05 -12.73
CA LYS A 100 -4.20 -7.43 -12.03
C LYS A 100 -4.39 -5.95 -12.39
N ALA A 101 -3.31 -5.17 -12.53
CA ALA A 101 -3.40 -3.77 -12.93
C ALA A 101 -3.93 -3.60 -14.36
N TRP A 102 -3.47 -4.46 -15.28
CA TRP A 102 -4.04 -4.55 -16.63
C TRP A 102 -5.50 -5.00 -16.61
N ALA A 103 -5.86 -5.98 -15.77
CA ALA A 103 -7.24 -6.43 -15.62
C ALA A 103 -8.18 -5.30 -15.19
N TYR A 104 -7.77 -4.44 -14.24
CA TYR A 104 -8.55 -3.26 -13.85
C TYR A 104 -8.81 -2.33 -15.04
N TYR A 105 -7.77 -1.97 -15.78
CA TYR A 105 -7.87 -1.12 -16.96
C TYR A 105 -8.77 -1.73 -18.05
N LEU A 106 -8.55 -3.01 -18.38
CA LEU A 106 -9.30 -3.72 -19.41
C LEU A 106 -10.76 -3.93 -19.01
N SER A 107 -11.04 -4.14 -17.73
CA SER A 107 -12.41 -4.21 -17.20
C SER A 107 -13.15 -2.89 -17.36
N LEU A 108 -12.49 -1.76 -17.09
CA LEU A 108 -13.06 -0.43 -17.35
C LEU A 108 -13.36 -0.23 -18.85
N LYS A 109 -12.42 -0.60 -19.73
CA LYS A 109 -12.61 -0.51 -21.18
C LYS A 109 -13.74 -1.41 -21.68
N ASN A 110 -13.89 -2.62 -21.13
CA ASN A 110 -14.99 -3.53 -21.47
C ASN A 110 -16.33 -3.08 -20.90
N TRP A 111 -16.34 -2.38 -19.76
CA TRP A 111 -17.55 -1.82 -19.18
C TRP A 111 -18.09 -0.64 -20.00
N LEU A 112 -17.26 0.08 -20.76
CA LEU A 112 -17.72 1.18 -21.62
C LEU A 112 -18.56 0.66 -22.81
N PRO A 113 -19.56 1.44 -23.29
CA PRO A 113 -20.37 1.04 -24.44
C PRO A 113 -19.52 0.86 -25.69
N THR A 114 -19.57 -0.31 -26.31
CA THR A 114 -18.88 -0.60 -27.57
C THR A 114 -19.74 -0.16 -28.75
N ILE A 115 -19.51 1.06 -29.25
CA ILE A 115 -20.14 1.50 -30.49
C ILE A 115 -19.42 0.82 -31.65
N SER A 116 -19.97 -0.29 -32.15
CA SER A 116 -19.69 -0.87 -33.48
C SER A 116 -18.26 -1.33 -33.81
N ARG A 117 -17.33 -1.39 -32.84
CA ARG A 117 -15.95 -1.85 -33.06
C ARG A 117 -15.62 -3.07 -32.22
N TYR A 118 -15.17 -4.14 -32.88
CA TYR A 118 -14.46 -5.23 -32.22
C TYR A 118 -13.14 -4.69 -31.66
N THR A 119 -13.00 -4.71 -30.34
CA THR A 119 -11.73 -4.37 -29.67
C THR A 119 -11.06 -5.66 -29.20
N GLY A 120 -9.73 -5.64 -29.08
CA GLY A 120 -8.97 -6.76 -28.49
C GLY A 120 -9.04 -6.80 -26.97
N PHE A 121 -9.76 -5.88 -26.32
CA PHE A 121 -9.79 -5.77 -24.85
C PHE A 121 -10.39 -6.99 -24.15
N PRO A 122 -11.48 -7.63 -24.64
CA PRO A 122 -11.99 -8.85 -24.03
C PRO A 122 -10.96 -9.99 -24.01
N VAL A 123 -10.28 -10.21 -25.15
CA VAL A 123 -9.25 -11.27 -25.26
C VAL A 123 -8.07 -11.01 -24.32
N LEU A 124 -7.62 -9.75 -24.23
CA LEU A 124 -6.56 -9.39 -23.28
C LEU A 124 -7.02 -9.51 -21.82
N LEU A 125 -8.29 -9.23 -21.54
CA LEU A 125 -8.85 -9.35 -20.19
C LEU A 125 -8.86 -10.80 -19.76
N GLU A 126 -9.28 -11.74 -20.61
CA GLU A 126 -9.25 -13.18 -20.33
C GLU A 126 -7.83 -13.69 -20.00
N PHE A 127 -6.80 -13.11 -20.63
CA PHE A 127 -5.41 -13.45 -20.31
C PHE A 127 -4.96 -12.90 -18.94
N CYS A 128 -5.43 -11.70 -18.58
CA CYS A 128 -5.06 -11.02 -17.33
C CYS A 128 -5.89 -11.46 -16.12
N ASP A 129 -7.13 -11.89 -16.33
CA ASP A 129 -8.14 -12.22 -15.33
C ASP A 129 -8.99 -13.42 -15.77
N PRO A 130 -8.39 -14.62 -15.91
CA PRO A 130 -9.06 -15.79 -16.49
C PRO A 130 -10.31 -16.24 -15.70
N ASP A 131 -10.35 -15.95 -14.39
CA ASP A 131 -11.46 -16.30 -13.51
C ASP A 131 -12.50 -15.16 -13.39
N ASN A 132 -12.31 -14.06 -14.13
CA ASN A 132 -13.16 -12.86 -14.12
C ASN A 132 -13.35 -12.24 -12.72
N VAL A 133 -12.38 -12.41 -11.81
CA VAL A 133 -12.47 -11.93 -10.43
C VAL A 133 -12.38 -10.41 -10.39
N ASN A 134 -11.42 -9.84 -11.11
CA ASN A 134 -11.21 -8.39 -11.15
C ASN A 134 -12.26 -7.71 -12.01
N GLN A 135 -12.68 -8.34 -13.11
CA GLN A 135 -13.76 -7.85 -13.95
C GLN A 135 -15.05 -7.69 -13.15
N LYS A 136 -15.53 -8.77 -12.52
CA LYS A 136 -16.75 -8.73 -11.70
C LYS A 136 -16.65 -7.72 -10.58
N HIS A 137 -15.48 -7.62 -9.93
CA HIS A 137 -15.23 -6.62 -8.89
C HIS A 137 -15.40 -5.19 -9.43
N VAL A 138 -14.77 -4.85 -10.55
CA VAL A 138 -14.90 -3.52 -11.18
C VAL A 138 -16.33 -3.25 -11.62
N GLU A 139 -17.00 -4.21 -12.26
CA GLU A 139 -18.40 -4.10 -12.68
C GLU A 139 -19.34 -3.85 -11.49
N ASN A 140 -19.13 -4.58 -10.39
CA ASN A 140 -19.89 -4.40 -9.16
C ASN A 140 -19.70 -3.01 -8.57
N LEU A 141 -18.47 -2.50 -8.54
CA LEU A 141 -18.18 -1.16 -8.03
C LEU A 141 -18.80 -0.05 -8.90
N LEU A 142 -18.85 -0.22 -10.22
CA LEU A 142 -19.43 0.78 -11.14
C LEU A 142 -20.96 0.74 -11.17
N GLY A 143 -21.53 -0.45 -11.01
CA GLY A 143 -22.97 -0.69 -11.11
C GLY A 143 -23.53 -0.30 -12.48
N LYS A 144 -24.73 0.28 -12.48
CA LYS A 144 -25.44 0.66 -13.72
C LYS A 144 -24.76 1.83 -14.42
N GLN A 145 -24.71 1.75 -15.75
CA GLN A 145 -24.26 2.82 -16.63
C GLN A 145 -25.21 4.02 -16.58
N THR A 146 -24.63 5.21 -16.56
CA THR A 146 -25.27 6.49 -16.84
C THR A 146 -24.33 7.30 -17.74
N GLU A 147 -24.84 8.32 -18.43
CA GLU A 147 -24.02 9.19 -19.29
C GLU A 147 -22.82 9.78 -18.52
N LEU A 148 -23.06 10.33 -17.34
CA LEU A 148 -22.00 10.89 -16.50
C LEU A 148 -20.97 9.84 -16.05
N LYS A 149 -21.41 8.63 -15.68
CA LYS A 149 -20.48 7.55 -15.30
C LYS A 149 -19.62 7.10 -16.46
N ILE A 150 -20.19 7.00 -17.66
CA ILE A 150 -19.44 6.65 -18.87
C ILE A 150 -18.28 7.64 -19.06
N LEU A 151 -18.55 8.95 -18.96
CA LEU A 151 -17.53 9.98 -19.08
C LEU A 151 -16.45 9.88 -17.98
N TYR A 152 -16.85 9.63 -16.73
CA TYR A 152 -15.89 9.43 -15.63
C TYR A 152 -15.02 8.17 -15.82
N VAL A 153 -15.62 7.05 -16.25
CA VAL A 153 -14.90 5.81 -16.51
C VAL A 153 -13.94 6.00 -17.68
N GLU A 154 -14.34 6.73 -18.71
CA GLU A 154 -13.48 7.00 -19.86
C GLU A 154 -12.27 7.86 -19.47
N LEU A 155 -12.48 8.93 -18.70
CA LEU A 155 -11.39 9.73 -18.13
C LEU A 155 -10.44 8.88 -17.28
N PHE A 156 -10.99 8.05 -16.39
CA PHE A 156 -10.18 7.22 -15.51
C PHE A 156 -9.43 6.12 -16.27
N ALA A 157 -10.03 5.55 -17.32
CA ALA A 157 -9.37 4.57 -18.17
C ALA A 157 -8.20 5.20 -18.94
N ILE A 158 -8.34 6.42 -19.49
CA ILE A 158 -7.24 7.15 -20.14
C ILE A 158 -6.12 7.43 -19.13
N PHE A 159 -6.48 7.84 -17.92
CA PHE A 159 -5.52 8.03 -16.83
C PHE A 159 -4.74 6.74 -16.52
N LEU A 160 -5.41 5.60 -16.36
CA LEU A 160 -4.75 4.32 -16.11
C LEU A 160 -3.88 3.89 -17.30
N GLU A 161 -4.36 4.07 -18.52
CA GLU A 161 -3.62 3.76 -19.74
C GLU A 161 -2.26 4.50 -19.78
N ALA A 162 -2.26 5.80 -19.50
CA ALA A 162 -1.05 6.61 -19.45
C ALA A 162 -0.06 6.11 -18.38
N ASN A 163 -0.55 5.64 -17.23
CA ASN A 163 0.31 5.12 -16.17
C ASN A 163 0.84 3.70 -16.47
N LEU A 164 0.04 2.86 -17.12
CA LEU A 164 0.44 1.48 -17.46
C LEU A 164 1.38 1.41 -18.66
N MET A 165 1.19 2.27 -19.66
CA MET A 165 1.96 2.26 -20.90
C MET A 165 3.27 3.08 -20.84
N GLY A 166 3.48 3.81 -19.74
CA GLY A 166 4.67 4.64 -19.53
C GLY A 166 4.55 6.04 -20.13
N ARG A 167 5.55 6.88 -19.81
CA ARG A 167 5.57 8.30 -20.21
C ARG A 167 5.98 8.44 -21.67
N TYR A 168 5.14 9.08 -22.46
CA TYR A 168 5.50 9.61 -23.77
C TYR A 168 6.05 11.03 -23.60
N SER A 169 6.89 11.49 -24.53
CA SER A 169 7.31 12.90 -24.53
C SER A 169 6.09 13.81 -24.70
N GLU A 170 6.13 14.99 -24.07
CA GLU A 170 5.01 15.96 -24.12
C GLU A 170 4.64 16.35 -25.55
N GLU A 171 5.63 16.43 -26.42
CA GLU A 171 5.49 16.78 -27.84
C GLU A 171 5.04 15.61 -28.73
N SER A 172 4.93 14.40 -28.18
CA SER A 172 4.52 13.24 -28.97
C SER A 172 3.06 13.38 -29.43
N ALA A 173 2.77 12.93 -30.65
CA ALA A 173 1.40 12.90 -31.18
C ALA A 173 0.42 12.16 -30.24
N LYS A 174 0.88 11.10 -29.56
CA LYS A 174 0.08 10.36 -28.58
C LYS A 174 -0.25 11.21 -27.35
N MET A 175 0.70 11.95 -26.80
CA MET A 175 0.45 12.81 -25.64
C MET A 175 -0.47 13.98 -26.00
N ILE A 176 -0.26 14.62 -27.16
CA ILE A 176 -1.14 15.69 -27.65
C ILE A 176 -2.58 15.19 -27.80
N ALA A 177 -2.77 14.05 -28.48
CA ALA A 177 -4.10 13.44 -28.64
C ALA A 177 -4.74 13.09 -27.29
N THR A 178 -3.95 12.61 -26.33
CA THR A 178 -4.40 12.30 -24.97
C THR A 178 -4.88 13.56 -24.25
N LYS A 179 -4.07 14.63 -24.25
CA LYS A 179 -4.41 15.92 -23.62
C LYS A 179 -5.70 16.50 -24.21
N THR A 180 -5.83 16.55 -25.54
CA THR A 180 -7.05 17.03 -26.21
C THR A 180 -8.28 16.19 -25.87
N THR A 181 -8.14 14.86 -25.83
CA THR A 181 -9.25 13.95 -25.47
C THR A 181 -9.70 14.18 -24.03
N VAL A 182 -8.75 14.30 -23.09
CA VAL A 182 -9.04 14.58 -21.67
C VAL A 182 -9.75 15.93 -21.51
N GLU A 183 -9.28 16.98 -22.18
CA GLU A 183 -9.91 18.31 -22.14
C GLU A 183 -11.36 18.27 -22.65
N SER A 184 -11.59 17.58 -23.78
CA SER A 184 -12.93 17.42 -24.34
C SER A 184 -13.86 16.66 -23.39
N LEU A 185 -13.40 15.55 -22.81
CA LEU A 185 -14.20 14.76 -21.87
C LEU A 185 -14.52 15.54 -20.60
N ILE A 186 -13.56 16.32 -20.07
CA ILE A 186 -13.79 17.19 -18.90
C ILE A 186 -14.88 18.21 -19.22
N HIS A 187 -14.84 18.81 -20.41
CA HIS A 187 -15.86 19.77 -20.81
C HIS A 187 -17.25 19.13 -20.84
N GLU A 188 -17.38 17.90 -21.36
CA GLU A 188 -18.65 17.16 -21.34
C GLU A 188 -19.09 16.81 -19.92
N VAL A 189 -18.21 16.27 -19.06
CA VAL A 189 -18.54 15.95 -17.66
C VAL A 189 -19.14 17.16 -16.95
N LYS A 190 -18.57 18.35 -17.16
CA LYS A 190 -19.02 19.59 -16.53
C LYS A 190 -20.47 19.97 -16.86
N LYS A 191 -21.02 19.47 -17.97
CA LYS A 191 -22.42 19.72 -18.36
C LYS A 191 -23.44 18.88 -17.58
N HIS A 192 -23.00 17.82 -16.88
CA HIS A 192 -23.89 16.82 -16.29
C HIS A 192 -24.04 16.90 -14.75
N GLY A 193 -23.87 18.08 -14.13
CA GLY A 193 -24.07 18.22 -12.68
C GLY A 193 -23.10 17.36 -11.85
N TYR A 194 -21.83 17.39 -12.27
CA TYR A 194 -20.75 16.54 -11.78
C TYR A 194 -20.32 16.82 -10.32
N ASP A 195 -19.67 15.84 -9.70
CA ASP A 195 -18.93 16.02 -8.44
C ASP A 195 -17.49 16.41 -8.77
N GLU A 196 -17.06 17.59 -8.29
CA GLU A 196 -15.71 18.12 -8.52
C GLU A 196 -14.60 17.23 -7.96
N MET A 197 -14.86 16.53 -6.85
CA MET A 197 -13.89 15.64 -6.22
C MET A 197 -13.71 14.36 -7.03
N ILE A 198 -14.79 13.80 -7.58
CA ILE A 198 -14.69 12.67 -8.51
C ILE A 198 -13.93 13.09 -9.76
N LEU A 199 -14.28 14.24 -10.32
CA LEU A 199 -13.61 14.77 -11.50
C LEU A 199 -12.11 14.96 -11.26
N ALA A 200 -11.72 15.56 -10.13
CA ALA A 200 -10.31 15.70 -9.75
C ALA A 200 -9.61 14.35 -9.56
N ALA A 201 -10.30 13.36 -8.97
CA ALA A 201 -9.74 12.03 -8.74
C ALA A 201 -9.50 11.23 -10.04
N VAL A 202 -10.35 11.38 -11.06
CA VAL A 202 -10.15 10.75 -12.37
C VAL A 202 -9.17 11.52 -13.26
N GLN A 203 -8.91 12.79 -12.95
CA GLN A 203 -7.96 13.64 -13.68
C GLN A 203 -6.50 13.40 -13.33
N THR A 204 -6.19 12.90 -12.12
CA THR A 204 -4.89 13.06 -11.43
C THR A 204 -3.72 13.35 -12.37
N ASN A 205 -3.42 14.65 -12.50
CA ASN A 205 -2.41 15.17 -13.41
C ASN A 205 -1.05 14.50 -13.15
N PRO A 206 -0.37 14.00 -14.20
CA PRO A 206 1.02 13.59 -14.09
C PRO A 206 1.99 14.76 -13.80
N GLU A 207 1.58 16.02 -14.03
CA GLU A 207 2.51 17.15 -14.22
C GLU A 207 2.42 18.31 -13.20
N THR A 208 1.40 18.43 -12.34
CA THR A 208 1.37 19.52 -11.33
C THR A 208 1.92 19.03 -9.98
N HIS A 209 3.24 19.11 -9.85
CA HIS A 209 3.93 19.13 -8.57
C HIS A 209 3.75 20.51 -7.90
N SER A 210 2.78 20.61 -7.01
CA SER A 210 2.80 21.56 -5.91
C SER A 210 2.52 20.81 -4.61
N GLU A 211 3.49 20.89 -3.69
CA GLU A 211 3.29 20.64 -2.26
C GLU A 211 2.57 19.32 -1.87
N GLY A 212 3.28 18.20 -2.02
CA GLY A 212 3.11 17.08 -1.08
C GLY A 212 1.87 16.18 -1.19
N LYS A 213 1.22 16.04 -2.35
CA LYS A 213 0.18 15.00 -2.54
C LYS A 213 0.38 14.12 -3.79
N LEU A 214 1.04 12.98 -3.54
CA LEU A 214 0.90 11.66 -4.17
C LEU A 214 0.94 11.59 -5.72
N SER A 215 2.14 11.44 -6.28
CA SER A 215 2.30 10.87 -7.62
C SER A 215 1.74 9.45 -7.66
N TRP A 216 0.99 9.08 -8.70
CA TRP A 216 0.61 7.68 -8.94
C TRP A 216 1.82 6.80 -9.31
N TYR A 217 2.93 7.43 -9.70
CA TYR A 217 4.19 6.80 -10.12
C TYR A 217 4.98 6.14 -8.97
N GLU A 218 4.74 6.51 -7.71
CA GLU A 218 5.43 5.92 -6.53
C GLU A 218 4.54 4.98 -5.70
N VAL A 219 3.37 4.66 -6.25
CA VAL A 219 2.35 3.91 -5.55
C VAL A 219 2.71 2.43 -5.67
N CYS A 220 3.12 1.82 -4.56
CA CYS A 220 3.16 0.36 -4.47
C CYS A 220 1.84 -0.23 -4.97
N HIS A 221 1.86 -1.40 -5.63
CA HIS A 221 0.64 -1.98 -6.21
C HIS A 221 -0.51 -2.12 -5.19
N HIS A 222 -0.21 -2.23 -3.88
CA HIS A 222 -1.23 -2.16 -2.83
C HIS A 222 -1.98 -0.82 -2.80
N LYS A 223 -1.26 0.31 -2.73
CA LYS A 223 -1.90 1.63 -2.73
C LYS A 223 -2.57 1.90 -4.09
N PHE A 224 -2.10 1.30 -5.18
CA PHE A 224 -2.66 1.46 -6.52
C PHE A 224 -4.07 0.85 -6.58
N PHE A 225 -4.21 -0.43 -6.24
CA PHE A 225 -5.52 -1.10 -6.28
C PHE A 225 -6.52 -0.42 -5.35
N ARG A 226 -6.09 -0.05 -4.15
CA ARG A 226 -6.97 0.66 -3.23
C ARG A 226 -7.43 2.01 -3.77
N ARG A 227 -6.56 2.78 -4.44
CA ARG A 227 -6.99 4.02 -5.11
C ARG A 227 -7.95 3.75 -6.25
N CYS A 228 -7.69 2.72 -7.07
CA CYS A 228 -8.62 2.33 -8.12
C CYS A 228 -9.99 1.98 -7.53
N ASP A 229 -10.05 1.13 -6.51
CA ASP A 229 -11.32 0.76 -5.86
C ASP A 229 -12.06 1.99 -5.32
N LEU A 230 -11.33 2.93 -4.69
CA LEU A 230 -11.89 4.17 -4.18
C LEU A 230 -12.48 5.05 -5.30
N THR A 231 -11.73 5.25 -6.37
CA THR A 231 -12.17 6.07 -7.51
C THR A 231 -13.35 5.42 -8.22
N ILE A 232 -13.25 4.13 -8.56
CA ILE A 232 -14.29 3.37 -9.26
C ILE A 232 -15.58 3.32 -8.43
N SER A 233 -15.49 3.06 -7.11
CA SER A 233 -16.65 3.08 -6.21
C SER A 233 -17.30 4.47 -6.15
N SER A 234 -16.50 5.54 -6.10
CA SER A 234 -17.04 6.91 -6.08
C SER A 234 -17.80 7.22 -7.38
N ILE A 235 -17.29 6.75 -8.53
CA ILE A 235 -18.00 6.83 -9.81
C ILE A 235 -19.31 6.04 -9.74
N GLY A 236 -19.28 4.80 -9.22
CA GLY A 236 -20.46 3.95 -9.10
C GLY A 236 -21.58 4.55 -8.25
N GLU A 237 -21.23 5.27 -7.20
CA GLU A 237 -22.19 5.95 -6.32
C GLU A 237 -22.54 7.38 -6.77
N ASN A 238 -21.89 7.89 -7.84
CA ASN A 238 -21.95 9.29 -8.25
C ASN A 238 -21.67 10.28 -7.10
N LYS A 239 -20.83 9.88 -6.14
CA LYS A 239 -20.50 10.71 -4.98
C LYS A 239 -19.12 10.38 -4.41
N TRP A 240 -18.35 11.39 -4.04
CA TRP A 240 -17.03 11.17 -3.44
C TRP A 240 -17.09 10.44 -2.09
N ARG A 241 -16.23 9.42 -1.90
CA ARG A 241 -16.15 8.63 -0.66
C ARG A 241 -15.86 9.43 0.60
N GLY A 242 -15.29 10.65 0.52
CA GLY A 242 -15.19 11.54 1.68
C GLY A 242 -16.55 11.81 2.38
N THR A 243 -17.65 11.48 1.71
CA THR A 243 -19.02 11.55 2.24
C THR A 243 -19.58 10.21 2.75
N PHE A 244 -18.89 9.09 2.54
CA PHE A 244 -19.24 7.76 3.03
C PHE A 244 -18.52 7.48 4.35
N LYS A 245 -19.28 7.52 5.45
CA LYS A 245 -18.82 7.09 6.78
C LYS A 245 -19.11 5.60 6.93
N GLU A 246 -18.13 4.75 6.65
CA GLU A 246 -17.93 3.46 7.37
C GLU A 246 -16.67 2.74 6.85
N ARG A 247 -15.83 2.31 7.79
CA ARG A 247 -14.70 1.38 7.54
C ARG A 247 -15.27 -0.05 7.55
N SER A 248 -14.87 -0.87 6.57
CA SER A 248 -15.32 -2.26 6.39
C SER A 248 -14.87 -3.20 7.52
N SER A 249 -15.51 -4.37 7.61
CA SER A 249 -15.19 -5.48 8.53
C SER A 249 -13.74 -5.96 8.47
N GLU A 250 -13.08 -5.88 7.30
CA GLU A 250 -11.67 -6.23 7.09
C GLU A 250 -10.71 -5.50 8.04
N GLY A 251 -11.07 -4.29 8.48
CA GLY A 251 -10.26 -3.53 9.44
C GLY A 251 -10.15 -4.21 10.81
N LYS A 252 -11.19 -4.94 11.24
CA LYS A 252 -11.23 -5.62 12.54
C LYS A 252 -10.34 -6.86 12.57
N GLU A 253 -10.40 -7.68 11.51
CA GLU A 253 -9.57 -8.89 11.39
C GLU A 253 -8.08 -8.54 11.38
N ILE A 254 -7.69 -7.51 10.62
CA ILE A 254 -6.32 -7.02 10.61
C ILE A 254 -5.91 -6.49 11.98
N GLN A 255 -6.79 -5.76 12.66
CA GLN A 255 -6.51 -5.24 14.00
C GLN A 255 -6.26 -6.37 15.02
N GLU A 256 -7.10 -7.41 15.01
CA GLU A 256 -6.94 -8.58 15.87
C GLU A 256 -5.62 -9.31 15.58
N LEU A 257 -5.30 -9.52 14.31
CA LEU A 257 -4.04 -10.12 13.89
C LEU A 257 -2.82 -9.35 14.42
N LEU A 258 -2.81 -8.02 14.26
CA LEU A 258 -1.72 -7.17 14.74
C LEU A 258 -1.59 -7.21 16.27
N LEU A 259 -2.73 -7.28 16.99
CA LEU A 259 -2.76 -7.40 18.44
C LEU A 259 -2.16 -8.74 18.92
N ARG A 260 -2.46 -9.85 18.24
CA ARG A 260 -1.91 -11.16 18.58
C ARG A 260 -0.38 -11.21 18.40
N TYR A 261 0.14 -10.67 17.29
CA TYR A 261 1.60 -10.57 17.09
C TYR A 261 2.25 -9.63 18.12
N SER A 262 1.63 -8.49 18.42
CA SER A 262 2.12 -7.57 19.45
C SER A 262 2.19 -8.27 20.81
N SER A 263 1.15 -9.02 21.18
CA SER A 263 1.09 -9.81 22.42
C SER A 263 2.19 -10.86 22.51
N ALA A 264 2.49 -11.56 21.41
CA ALA A 264 3.62 -12.49 21.34
C ALA A 264 4.96 -11.82 21.59
N MET A 265 5.19 -10.65 20.98
CA MET A 265 6.43 -9.89 21.19
C MET A 265 6.55 -9.37 22.62
N GLU A 266 5.47 -8.91 23.23
CA GLU A 266 5.46 -8.45 24.62
C GLU A 266 5.71 -9.59 25.60
N ALA A 267 5.05 -10.73 25.40
CA ALA A 267 5.27 -11.92 26.22
C ALA A 267 6.73 -12.39 26.11
N TRP A 268 7.28 -12.42 24.88
CA TRP A 268 8.70 -12.71 24.68
C TRP A 268 9.60 -11.70 25.40
N ILE A 269 9.39 -10.38 25.23
CA ILE A 269 10.20 -9.32 25.89
C ILE A 269 10.17 -9.46 27.42
N SER A 270 9.00 -9.72 28.01
CA SER A 270 8.81 -9.75 29.46
C SER A 270 9.02 -11.12 30.11
N ASN A 271 9.30 -12.19 29.34
CA ASN A 271 9.31 -13.58 29.83
C ASN A 271 7.98 -13.96 30.51
N LYS A 272 6.85 -13.54 29.96
CA LYS A 272 5.54 -13.84 30.52
C LYS A 272 5.10 -15.22 30.06
N ASP A 273 4.61 -16.04 30.99
CA ASP A 273 3.98 -17.32 30.67
C ASP A 273 2.68 -17.10 29.91
N VAL A 274 2.48 -17.90 28.86
CA VAL A 274 1.35 -17.81 27.95
C VAL A 274 0.87 -19.21 27.57
N ILE A 275 -0.43 -19.35 27.36
CA ILE A 275 -1.09 -20.62 27.02
C ILE A 275 -1.62 -20.66 25.58
N ASP A 276 -1.65 -19.51 24.90
CA ASP A 276 -2.10 -19.42 23.52
C ASP A 276 -1.02 -19.97 22.58
N GLU A 277 -1.37 -21.00 21.80
CA GLU A 277 -0.45 -21.72 20.91
C GLU A 277 0.18 -20.82 19.83
N PHE A 278 -0.56 -19.83 19.32
CA PHE A 278 -0.03 -18.89 18.33
C PHE A 278 1.03 -17.98 18.97
N ILE A 279 0.76 -17.49 20.18
CA ILE A 279 1.73 -16.69 20.94
C ILE A 279 2.96 -17.52 21.26
N ILE A 280 2.78 -18.76 21.75
CA ILE A 280 3.88 -19.70 22.04
C ILE A 280 4.74 -19.94 20.80
N SER A 281 4.12 -20.30 19.66
CA SER A 281 4.84 -20.56 18.42
C SER A 281 5.69 -19.36 17.98
N ASN A 282 5.15 -18.14 18.07
CA ASN A 282 5.92 -16.93 17.73
C ASN A 282 7.07 -16.63 18.71
N ILE A 283 6.89 -16.92 20.01
CA ILE A 283 7.97 -16.81 21.02
C ILE A 283 9.09 -17.80 20.68
N GLU A 284 8.76 -19.05 20.35
CA GLU A 284 9.72 -20.08 19.97
C GLU A 284 10.54 -19.67 18.75
N LEU A 285 9.90 -19.08 17.74
CA LEU A 285 10.57 -18.56 16.54
C LEU A 285 11.60 -17.48 16.88
N LEU A 286 11.33 -16.59 17.84
CA LEU A 286 12.28 -15.55 18.26
C LEU A 286 13.52 -16.13 18.98
N GLY A 287 13.37 -17.28 19.61
CA GLY A 287 14.44 -17.99 20.31
C GLY A 287 15.06 -17.20 21.47
N LYS A 288 16.35 -17.43 21.72
CA LYS A 288 17.09 -16.77 22.82
C LYS A 288 17.24 -15.27 22.60
N LYS A 289 17.10 -14.49 23.68
CA LYS A 289 17.30 -13.04 23.71
C LYS A 289 18.77 -12.67 23.49
N SER A 290 18.99 -11.69 22.62
CA SER A 290 20.23 -10.91 22.51
C SER A 290 19.86 -9.42 22.51
N PRO A 291 20.78 -8.51 22.88
CA PRO A 291 20.50 -7.06 22.83
C PRO A 291 19.95 -6.59 21.47
N LYS A 292 20.41 -7.23 20.39
CA LYS A 292 20.03 -6.95 19.01
C LYS A 292 18.61 -7.39 18.70
N LYS A 293 18.26 -8.63 19.05
CA LYS A 293 16.89 -9.12 18.93
C LYS A 293 15.93 -8.31 19.80
N ILE A 294 16.33 -7.95 21.02
CA ILE A 294 15.51 -7.08 21.88
C ILE A 294 15.20 -5.76 21.19
N PHE A 295 16.18 -5.11 20.57
CA PHE A 295 15.94 -3.90 19.78
C PHE A 295 14.99 -4.16 18.60
N GLN A 296 15.28 -5.16 17.77
CA GLN A 296 14.50 -5.47 16.56
C GLN A 296 13.04 -5.83 16.89
N VAL A 297 12.81 -6.66 17.91
CA VAL A 297 11.46 -7.02 18.38
C VAL A 297 10.73 -5.80 18.95
N ASN A 298 11.41 -4.93 19.69
CA ASN A 298 10.78 -3.70 20.16
C ASN A 298 10.44 -2.74 19.02
N LEU A 299 11.29 -2.64 17.98
CA LEU A 299 11.02 -1.83 16.81
C LEU A 299 9.81 -2.37 16.01
N LEU A 300 9.76 -3.68 15.77
CA LEU A 300 8.63 -4.31 15.11
C LEU A 300 7.35 -4.15 15.93
N ASN A 301 7.42 -4.36 17.25
CA ASN A 301 6.27 -4.15 18.12
C ASN A 301 5.80 -2.68 18.07
N ALA A 302 6.71 -1.71 18.08
CA ALA A 302 6.36 -0.29 17.94
C ALA A 302 5.67 0.03 16.60
N PHE A 303 5.98 -0.69 15.53
CA PHE A 303 5.21 -0.62 14.28
C PHE A 303 3.79 -1.15 14.48
N LEU A 304 3.62 -2.36 15.05
CA LEU A 304 2.30 -2.99 15.27
C LEU A 304 1.41 -2.09 16.14
N LYS A 305 1.88 -1.80 17.37
CA LYS A 305 1.97 -0.43 17.92
C LYS A 305 1.13 0.66 17.26
N GLY A 306 1.82 1.39 16.40
CA GLY A 306 1.28 2.53 15.69
C GLY A 306 0.13 2.17 14.74
N GLN A 307 0.20 1.01 14.08
CA GLN A 307 -0.82 0.61 13.11
C GLN A 307 -2.20 0.42 13.75
N TYR A 308 -2.30 -0.21 14.94
CA TYR A 308 -3.61 -0.35 15.58
C TYR A 308 -4.10 0.96 16.23
N ASN A 309 -3.22 1.79 16.78
CA ASN A 309 -3.61 3.06 17.42
C ASN A 309 -4.20 4.04 16.40
N ASN A 310 -3.61 4.12 15.20
CA ASN A 310 -4.11 4.98 14.12
C ASN A 310 -5.41 4.47 13.48
N ASN A 311 -5.85 3.24 13.79
CA ASN A 311 -7.11 2.68 13.30
C ASN A 311 -8.29 2.90 14.28
N LEU A 312 -8.03 3.37 15.51
CA LEU A 312 -9.03 3.70 16.53
C LEU A 312 -9.49 5.17 16.48
N GLU A 313 -8.79 6.01 15.70
CA GLU A 313 -9.19 7.37 15.31
C GLU A 313 -9.80 7.38 13.88
#